data_AF-A0A3B9G214-F1
#
_entry.id   AF-A0A3B9G214-F1
#
_cell.length_a   1.000
_cell.length_b   1.000
_cell.length_c   1.000
_cell.angle_alpha   90.00
_cell.angle_beta   90.00
_cell.angle_gamma   90.00
#
_symmetry.space_group_name_H-M   'P 1'
#
loop_
_entity.id
_entity.type
_entity.pdbx_description
1 polymer ?
#
loop_
_entity_poly.entity_id
_entity_poly.type
_entity_poly.pdbx_seq_one_letter_code
_entity_poly.pdbx_strand_id
1 'polypeptide(L)'
;MTKMKAISSEELAKLSVDYLADAKARVVRNALTVNDLGGISRVFDATAANPDYFSINIKTLPVTNQMASGRCWLFASLNVLREIIVKKYKIDGQFELSQNYMAFYDKLEKANFFLEAALAELETPFEDETVRYLMQTAVGDGGQWDMFVSLVKKYGICPKTAMPETYQSSHTRAMNGLLNKRLRKFAADAKRMHAEGAKLTAIRKEKDKALKEVYSLICSCFGVPPQKFTFEFYDKKGEYHAFRDVTPQEFYEKYLNVDLDDYVGIINGPTKDKPFHKMYTVKYLGNVVDGNPISFL
;
A
#
# COMPACT_ATOMS: atom_id res chain seq x y z
N MET A 1 13.73 7.91 -42.14
CA MET A 1 13.02 6.89 -41.36
C MET A 1 13.52 5.52 -41.79
N THR A 2 14.13 4.75 -40.90
CA THR A 2 14.48 3.35 -41.15
C THR A 2 13.18 2.60 -41.45
N LYS A 3 13.12 1.85 -42.55
CA LYS A 3 11.92 1.08 -42.91
C LYS A 3 11.69 0.02 -41.82
N MET A 4 10.55 0.06 -41.15
CA MET A 4 10.16 -1.00 -40.22
C MET A 4 10.01 -2.31 -41.01
N LYS A 5 10.61 -3.39 -40.53
CA LYS A 5 10.58 -4.70 -41.18
C LYS A 5 9.38 -5.48 -40.65
N ALA A 6 8.44 -5.80 -41.54
CA ALA A 6 7.36 -6.74 -41.23
C ALA A 6 7.90 -8.17 -41.21
N ILE A 7 7.27 -9.06 -40.43
CA ILE A 7 7.54 -10.49 -40.49
C ILE A 7 7.06 -11.01 -41.84
N SER A 8 7.96 -11.55 -42.65
CA SER A 8 7.59 -12.13 -43.95
C SER A 8 7.01 -13.55 -43.79
N SER A 9 6.29 -14.02 -44.81
CA SER A 9 5.78 -15.40 -44.84
C SER A 9 6.91 -16.43 -44.76
N GLU A 10 8.05 -16.14 -45.39
CA GLU A 10 9.24 -16.99 -45.35
C GLU A 10 9.85 -17.03 -43.94
N GLU A 11 9.93 -15.87 -43.26
CA GLU A 11 10.40 -15.81 -41.87
C GLU A 11 9.47 -16.59 -40.93
N LEU A 12 8.15 -16.45 -41.08
CA LEU A 12 7.18 -17.19 -40.27
C LEU A 12 7.25 -18.71 -40.52
N ALA A 13 7.37 -19.12 -41.78
CA ALA A 13 7.52 -20.52 -42.14
C ALA A 13 8.79 -21.11 -41.52
N LYS A 14 9.90 -20.37 -41.57
CA LYS A 14 11.15 -20.78 -40.93
C LYS A 14 11.00 -20.92 -39.40
N LEU A 15 10.40 -19.94 -38.73
CA LEU A 15 10.14 -20.02 -37.28
C LEU A 15 9.32 -21.27 -36.90
N SER A 16 8.30 -21.60 -37.70
CA SER A 16 7.47 -22.79 -37.48
C SER A 16 8.25 -24.09 -37.66
N VAL A 17 9.05 -24.20 -38.73
CA VAL A 17 9.91 -25.36 -38.98
C VAL A 17 10.93 -25.54 -37.86
N ASP A 18 11.61 -24.47 -37.46
CA ASP A 18 12.61 -24.49 -36.38
C ASP A 18 11.98 -24.94 -35.05
N TYR A 19 10.79 -24.42 -34.71
CA TYR A 19 10.06 -24.82 -33.50
C TYR A 19 9.59 -26.29 -33.52
N LEU A 20 9.08 -26.76 -34.66
CA LEU A 20 8.60 -28.15 -34.79
C LEU A 20 9.74 -29.18 -34.78
N ALA A 21 10.93 -28.77 -35.20
CA ALA A 21 12.15 -29.57 -35.14
C ALA A 21 12.71 -29.72 -33.72
N ASP A 22 12.42 -28.79 -32.80
CA ASP A 22 12.87 -28.86 -31.41
C ASP A 22 12.03 -29.87 -30.59
N ALA A 23 12.63 -31.02 -30.30
CA ALA A 23 12.02 -32.06 -29.47
C ALA A 23 11.70 -31.58 -28.04
N LYS A 24 12.51 -30.68 -27.46
CA LYS A 24 12.24 -30.12 -26.12
C LYS A 24 11.03 -29.19 -26.18
N ALA A 25 10.94 -28.34 -27.19
CA ALA A 25 9.80 -27.47 -27.39
C ALA A 25 8.49 -28.26 -27.52
N ARG A 26 8.52 -29.42 -28.20
CA ARG A 26 7.36 -30.32 -28.30
C ARG A 26 6.91 -30.84 -26.93
N VAL A 27 7.84 -31.29 -26.09
CA VAL A 27 7.53 -31.77 -24.73
C VAL A 27 6.96 -30.65 -23.88
N VAL A 28 7.61 -29.48 -23.88
CA VAL A 28 7.16 -28.30 -23.12
C VAL A 28 5.78 -27.84 -23.59
N ARG A 29 5.52 -27.81 -24.91
CA ARG A 29 4.21 -27.48 -25.48
C ARG A 29 3.12 -28.39 -24.94
N ASN A 30 3.32 -29.71 -25.02
CA ASN A 30 2.32 -30.68 -24.58
C ASN A 30 2.01 -30.53 -23.08
N ALA A 31 3.01 -30.18 -22.27
CA ALA A 31 2.81 -29.87 -20.86
C ALA A 31 2.04 -28.56 -20.66
N LEU A 32 2.45 -27.46 -21.32
CA LEU A 32 1.85 -26.13 -21.15
C LEU A 32 0.43 -26.00 -21.70
N THR A 33 0.04 -26.80 -22.71
CA THR A 33 -1.31 -26.70 -23.29
C THR A 33 -2.43 -27.08 -22.32
N VAL A 34 -2.11 -27.74 -21.21
CA VAL A 34 -3.08 -28.20 -20.21
C VAL A 34 -2.71 -27.86 -18.77
N ASN A 35 -1.55 -27.23 -18.53
CA ASN A 35 -1.06 -26.89 -17.19
C ASN A 35 -0.65 -25.40 -17.09
N ASP A 36 -0.68 -24.86 -15.88
CA ASP A 36 -0.12 -23.55 -15.58
C ASP A 36 1.42 -23.53 -15.72
N LEU A 37 1.96 -22.42 -16.24
CA LEU A 37 3.40 -22.25 -16.47
C LEU A 37 4.22 -22.36 -15.18
N GLY A 38 3.73 -21.78 -14.07
CA GLY A 38 4.39 -21.84 -12.77
C GLY A 38 4.46 -23.26 -12.21
N GLY A 39 3.40 -24.04 -12.43
CA GLY A 39 3.33 -25.44 -12.01
C GLY A 39 4.42 -26.31 -12.65
N ILE A 40 4.64 -26.17 -13.96
CA ILE A 40 5.61 -27.00 -14.69
C ILE A 40 7.05 -26.46 -14.65
N SER A 41 7.24 -25.18 -14.35
CA SER A 41 8.57 -24.55 -14.24
C SER A 41 9.19 -24.70 -12.84
N ARG A 42 8.48 -25.36 -11.92
CA ARG A 42 8.99 -25.67 -10.58
C ARG A 42 10.25 -26.54 -10.65
N VAL A 43 11.33 -26.05 -10.04
CA VAL A 43 12.57 -26.83 -9.86
C VAL A 43 12.44 -27.65 -8.57
N PHE A 44 12.26 -28.97 -8.73
CA PHE A 44 12.12 -29.89 -7.60
C PHE A 44 13.31 -29.80 -6.63
N ASP A 45 14.54 -29.81 -7.16
CA ASP A 45 15.77 -29.76 -6.35
C ASP A 45 15.90 -28.47 -5.54
N ALA A 46 15.36 -27.35 -6.03
CA ALA A 46 15.34 -26.11 -5.28
C ALA A 46 14.47 -26.23 -4.01
N THR A 47 13.46 -27.10 -4.00
CA THR A 47 12.68 -27.38 -2.78
C THR A 47 13.56 -28.07 -1.73
N ALA A 48 14.37 -29.04 -2.14
CA ALA A 48 15.29 -29.73 -1.23
C ALA A 48 16.45 -28.84 -0.75
N ALA A 49 16.92 -27.92 -1.61
CA ALA A 49 18.01 -27.00 -1.30
C ALA A 49 17.60 -25.82 -0.40
N ASN A 50 16.30 -25.56 -0.23
CA ASN A 50 15.77 -24.47 0.60
C ASN A 50 14.88 -25.01 1.72
N PRO A 51 15.46 -25.72 2.71
CA PRO A 51 14.68 -26.17 3.85
C PRO A 51 14.34 -24.98 4.76
N ASP A 52 13.17 -25.02 5.40
CA ASP A 52 12.68 -23.98 6.33
C ASP A 52 13.35 -24.04 7.73
N TYR A 53 14.67 -24.25 7.77
CA TYR A 53 15.46 -24.27 9.00
C TYR A 53 16.50 -23.15 8.99
N PHE A 54 16.44 -22.30 10.01
CA PHE A 54 17.30 -21.13 10.15
C PHE A 54 18.09 -21.23 11.46
N SER A 55 19.40 -20.98 11.41
CA SER A 55 20.27 -20.97 12.60
C SER A 55 19.94 -19.83 13.57
N ILE A 56 19.40 -18.73 13.02
CA ILE A 56 18.82 -17.61 13.78
C ILE A 56 17.33 -17.58 13.46
N ASN A 57 16.50 -17.96 14.42
CA ASN A 57 15.05 -17.99 14.28
C ASN A 57 14.37 -17.15 15.36
N ILE A 58 13.71 -16.07 14.94
CA ILE A 58 12.95 -15.18 15.82
C ILE A 58 11.53 -15.76 15.92
N LYS A 59 11.12 -16.15 17.13
CA LYS A 59 9.74 -16.61 17.37
C LYS A 59 8.77 -15.44 17.19
N THR A 60 7.75 -15.63 16.36
CA THR A 60 6.72 -14.63 16.05
C THR A 60 5.33 -15.16 16.32
N LEU A 61 4.37 -14.25 16.42
CA LEU A 61 2.94 -14.52 16.49
C LEU A 61 2.42 -15.15 15.19
N PRO A 62 1.23 -15.79 15.22
CA PRO A 62 0.59 -16.33 14.03
C PRO A 62 0.46 -15.32 12.90
N VAL A 63 0.53 -15.83 11.68
CA VAL A 63 0.47 -15.03 10.45
C VAL A 63 -0.82 -14.21 10.36
N THR A 64 -0.71 -13.05 9.71
CA THR A 64 -1.83 -12.17 9.38
C THR A 64 -2.20 -12.31 7.91
N ASN A 65 -3.45 -12.05 7.53
CA ASN A 65 -3.90 -12.16 6.14
C ASN A 65 -4.55 -10.87 5.63
N GLN A 66 -3.95 -10.25 4.60
CA GLN A 66 -4.45 -9.01 3.99
C GLN A 66 -5.58 -9.22 2.98
N MET A 67 -5.89 -10.46 2.61
CA MET A 67 -6.91 -10.84 1.63
C MET A 67 -6.71 -10.14 0.27
N ALA A 68 -7.79 -9.80 -0.43
CA ALA A 68 -7.75 -9.13 -1.73
C ALA A 68 -7.56 -7.61 -1.60
N SER A 69 -6.50 -7.20 -0.89
CA SER A 69 -6.08 -5.81 -0.74
C SER A 69 -4.58 -5.66 -0.95
N GLY A 70 -4.11 -4.46 -1.33
CA GLY A 70 -2.69 -4.14 -1.50
C GLY A 70 -2.04 -3.55 -0.24
N ARG A 71 -2.43 -4.02 0.95
CA ARG A 71 -2.03 -3.44 2.25
C ARG A 71 -0.78 -4.07 2.87
N CYS A 72 0.04 -4.79 2.09
CA CYS A 72 1.20 -5.53 2.58
C CYS A 72 2.13 -4.69 3.47
N TRP A 73 2.38 -3.44 3.10
CA TRP A 73 3.20 -2.50 3.86
C TRP A 73 2.63 -2.18 5.25
N LEU A 74 1.31 -2.04 5.39
CA LEU A 74 0.64 -1.85 6.69
C LEU A 74 0.74 -3.12 7.54
N PHE A 75 0.46 -4.28 6.93
CA PHE A 75 0.54 -5.57 7.63
C PHE A 75 1.98 -5.86 8.10
N ALA A 76 2.98 -5.67 7.25
CA ALA A 76 4.39 -5.86 7.59
C ALA A 76 4.83 -4.93 8.72
N SER A 77 4.50 -3.64 8.64
CA SER A 77 4.87 -2.66 9.66
C SER A 77 4.20 -2.99 11.01
N LEU A 78 2.90 -3.25 11.00
CA LEU A 78 2.14 -3.59 12.21
C LEU A 78 2.55 -4.97 12.79
N ASN A 79 3.01 -5.90 11.96
CA ASN A 79 3.56 -7.17 12.41
C ASN A 79 4.86 -7.00 13.21
N VAL A 80 5.70 -6.00 12.90
CA VAL A 80 6.85 -5.67 13.73
C VAL A 80 6.40 -5.05 15.06
N LEU A 81 5.50 -4.07 15.01
CA LEU A 81 5.09 -3.33 16.21
C LEU A 81 4.30 -4.19 17.20
N ARG A 82 3.46 -5.12 16.73
CA ARG A 82 2.68 -6.00 17.63
C ARG A 82 3.57 -6.92 18.47
N GLU A 83 4.72 -7.35 17.95
CA GLU A 83 5.68 -8.20 18.69
C GLU A 83 6.27 -7.45 19.88
N ILE A 84 6.53 -6.14 19.71
CA ILE A 84 7.01 -5.26 20.79
C ILE A 84 5.99 -5.20 21.91
N ILE A 85 4.71 -4.97 21.58
CA ILE A 85 3.61 -4.90 22.55
C ILE A 85 3.43 -6.24 23.27
N VAL A 86 3.32 -7.34 22.53
CA VAL A 86 3.14 -8.68 23.13
C VAL A 86 4.28 -9.04 24.07
N LYS A 87 5.53 -8.73 23.69
CA LYS A 87 6.69 -8.97 24.56
C LYS A 87 6.68 -8.10 25.81
N LYS A 88 6.35 -6.82 25.68
CA LYS A 88 6.30 -5.85 26.79
C LYS A 88 5.24 -6.22 27.83
N TYR A 89 4.04 -6.59 27.38
CA TYR A 89 2.91 -6.89 28.26
C TYR A 89 2.71 -8.38 28.54
N LYS A 90 3.56 -9.25 27.99
CA LYS A 90 3.48 -10.71 28.13
C LYS A 90 2.09 -11.24 27.77
N ILE A 91 1.49 -10.68 26.72
CA ILE A 91 0.16 -11.06 26.25
C ILE A 91 0.16 -12.55 25.89
N ASP A 92 -0.88 -13.26 26.33
CA ASP A 92 -1.13 -14.64 25.94
C ASP A 92 -1.98 -14.72 24.67
N GLY A 93 -1.71 -15.72 23.84
CA GLY A 93 -2.45 -15.96 22.61
C GLY A 93 -2.19 -14.95 21.49
N GLN A 94 -3.22 -14.69 20.68
CA GLN A 94 -3.12 -13.86 19.47
C GLN A 94 -3.38 -12.39 19.79
N PHE A 95 -2.51 -11.52 19.27
CA PHE A 95 -2.69 -10.07 19.29
C PHE A 95 -2.40 -9.50 17.91
N GLU A 96 -3.25 -8.59 17.46
CA GLU A 96 -3.07 -7.85 16.22
C GLU A 96 -3.40 -6.37 16.46
N LEU A 97 -2.69 -5.50 15.74
CA LEU A 97 -3.05 -4.10 15.58
C LEU A 97 -4.00 -3.96 14.38
N SER A 98 -4.89 -2.97 14.42
CA SER A 98 -5.88 -2.78 13.36
C SER A 98 -5.24 -2.28 12.06
N GLN A 99 -5.17 -3.17 11.07
CA GLN A 99 -4.76 -2.80 9.71
C GLN A 99 -5.86 -1.98 9.00
N ASN A 100 -7.13 -2.19 9.35
CA ASN A 100 -8.26 -1.42 8.85
C ASN A 100 -8.20 0.05 9.30
N TYR A 101 -7.84 0.31 10.57
CA TYR A 101 -7.64 1.66 11.11
C TYR A 101 -6.60 2.44 10.31
N MET A 102 -5.43 1.83 10.09
CA MET A 102 -4.37 2.48 9.32
C MET A 102 -4.76 2.67 7.85
N ALA A 103 -5.45 1.69 7.25
CA ALA A 103 -5.93 1.80 5.88
C ALA A 103 -6.97 2.91 5.71
N PHE A 104 -7.83 3.14 6.70
CA PHE A 104 -8.80 4.24 6.67
C PHE A 104 -8.10 5.59 6.53
N TYR A 105 -7.17 5.89 7.44
CA TYR A 105 -6.48 7.19 7.44
C TYR A 105 -5.56 7.34 6.23
N ASP A 106 -4.91 6.27 5.80
CA ASP A 106 -4.13 6.27 4.56
C ASP A 106 -4.98 6.65 3.34
N LYS A 107 -6.20 6.10 3.21
CA LYS A 107 -7.10 6.47 2.11
C LYS A 107 -7.55 7.91 2.16
N LEU A 108 -7.89 8.39 3.35
CA LEU A 108 -8.32 9.77 3.55
C LEU A 108 -7.20 10.75 3.19
N GLU A 109 -6.00 10.50 3.70
CA GLU A 109 -4.84 11.37 3.49
C GLU A 109 -4.34 11.32 2.06
N LYS A 110 -4.23 10.13 1.44
CA LYS A 110 -3.91 10.03 0.00
C LYS A 110 -4.91 10.77 -0.89
N ALA A 111 -6.20 10.69 -0.56
CA ALA A 111 -7.20 11.46 -1.29
C ALA A 111 -6.93 12.96 -1.16
N ASN A 112 -6.69 13.45 0.06
CA ASN A 112 -6.34 14.85 0.30
C ASN A 112 -5.04 15.27 -0.41
N PHE A 113 -4.00 14.43 -0.37
CA PHE A 113 -2.72 14.64 -1.03
C PHE A 113 -2.87 14.74 -2.55
N PHE A 114 -3.62 13.83 -3.16
CA PHE A 114 -3.95 13.91 -4.58
C PHE A 114 -4.70 15.19 -4.91
N LEU A 115 -5.68 15.58 -4.08
CA LEU A 115 -6.46 16.80 -4.31
C LEU A 115 -5.56 18.05 -4.27
N GLU A 116 -4.62 18.14 -3.32
CA GLU A 116 -3.64 19.24 -3.27
C GLU A 116 -2.65 19.18 -4.43
N ALA A 117 -2.18 17.99 -4.83
CA ALA A 117 -1.34 17.83 -6.02
C ALA A 117 -2.06 18.29 -7.30
N ALA A 118 -3.35 17.96 -7.45
CA ALA A 118 -4.17 18.43 -8.57
C ALA A 118 -4.37 19.95 -8.57
N LEU A 119 -4.44 20.59 -7.38
CA LEU A 119 -4.45 22.05 -7.26
C LEU A 119 -3.10 22.67 -7.63
N ALA A 120 -1.99 22.04 -7.25
CA ALA A 120 -0.64 22.50 -7.60
C ALA A 120 -0.39 22.44 -9.12
N GLU A 121 -1.03 21.49 -9.81
CA GLU A 121 -0.86 21.26 -11.25
C GLU A 121 -2.01 21.86 -12.08
N LEU A 122 -2.72 22.90 -11.61
CA LEU A 122 -3.87 23.50 -12.33
C LEU A 122 -3.53 23.99 -13.75
N GLU A 123 -2.35 24.57 -13.93
CA GLU A 123 -1.88 25.12 -15.22
C GLU A 123 -1.26 24.05 -16.14
N THR A 124 -0.87 22.89 -15.60
CA THR A 124 -0.13 21.86 -16.34
C THR A 124 -1.07 21.04 -17.24
N PRO A 125 -0.86 20.91 -18.56
CA PRO A 125 -1.76 20.15 -19.44
C PRO A 125 -1.94 18.68 -19.03
N PHE A 126 -3.06 18.06 -19.42
CA PHE A 126 -3.31 16.63 -19.12
C PHE A 126 -2.34 15.69 -19.83
N GLU A 127 -1.71 16.16 -20.90
CA GLU A 127 -0.71 15.44 -21.68
C GLU A 127 0.66 15.39 -20.99
N ASP A 128 0.90 16.25 -20.00
CA ASP A 128 2.14 16.22 -19.21
C ASP A 128 2.26 14.91 -18.43
N GLU A 129 3.45 14.31 -18.44
CA GLU A 129 3.68 13.03 -17.77
C GLU A 129 3.45 13.09 -16.25
N THR A 130 3.67 14.25 -15.61
CA THR A 130 3.37 14.44 -14.18
C THR A 130 1.87 14.32 -13.92
N VAL A 131 1.04 14.96 -14.75
CA VAL A 131 -0.42 14.91 -14.61
C VAL A 131 -0.93 13.52 -14.99
N ARG A 132 -0.41 12.91 -16.05
CA ARG A 132 -0.72 11.52 -16.42
C ARG A 132 -0.41 10.55 -15.29
N TYR A 133 0.74 10.70 -14.64
CA TYR A 133 1.14 9.91 -13.47
C TYR A 133 0.16 10.07 -12.31
N LEU A 134 -0.16 11.32 -11.92
CA LEU A 134 -1.14 11.59 -10.87
C LEU A 134 -2.51 10.96 -11.20
N MET A 135 -2.97 11.07 -12.45
CA MET A 135 -4.26 10.53 -12.87
C MET A 135 -4.27 8.99 -12.99
N GLN A 136 -3.12 8.34 -13.17
CA GLN A 136 -3.04 6.88 -13.31
C GLN A 136 -3.61 6.18 -12.08
N THR A 137 -3.27 6.64 -10.88
CA THR A 137 -3.82 6.12 -9.62
C THR A 137 -3.85 7.25 -8.59
N ALA A 138 -5.00 7.91 -8.48
CA ALA A 138 -5.21 8.97 -7.50
C ALA A 138 -5.13 8.43 -6.07
N VAL A 139 -5.72 7.26 -5.83
CA VAL A 139 -5.65 6.54 -4.54
C VAL A 139 -5.45 5.05 -4.78
N GLY A 140 -4.38 4.50 -4.22
CA GLY A 140 -4.05 3.07 -4.21
C GLY A 140 -3.85 2.54 -2.79
N ASP A 141 -3.77 1.21 -2.62
CA ASP A 141 -3.57 0.60 -1.29
C ASP A 141 -2.11 0.66 -0.84
N GLY A 142 -1.16 0.51 -1.76
CA GLY A 142 0.27 0.41 -1.44
C GLY A 142 0.85 1.72 -0.89
N GLY A 143 1.91 1.62 -0.10
CA GLY A 143 2.60 2.74 0.51
C GLY A 143 4.03 2.35 0.88
N GLN A 144 4.72 3.28 1.53
CA GLN A 144 6.12 3.16 1.95
C GLN A 144 6.25 3.33 3.46
N TRP A 145 7.44 3.07 4.01
CA TRP A 145 7.69 3.22 5.44
C TRP A 145 7.38 4.62 5.97
N ASP A 146 7.88 5.69 5.35
CA ASP A 146 7.67 7.06 5.87
C ASP A 146 6.20 7.50 5.84
N MET A 147 5.42 6.96 4.89
CA MET A 147 3.97 7.11 4.85
C MET A 147 3.29 6.44 6.05
N PHE A 148 3.82 5.31 6.52
CA PHE A 148 3.30 4.60 7.69
C PHE A 148 3.64 5.40 8.95
N VAL A 149 4.90 5.85 9.08
CA VAL A 149 5.34 6.71 10.18
C VAL A 149 4.47 7.97 10.29
N SER A 150 4.23 8.63 9.16
CA SER A 150 3.37 9.83 9.11
C SER A 150 1.96 9.57 9.62
N LEU A 151 1.36 8.43 9.26
CA LEU A 151 0.03 8.04 9.75
C LEU A 151 0.05 7.75 11.25
N VAL A 152 1.03 6.97 11.73
CA VAL A 152 1.12 6.61 13.16
C VAL A 152 1.34 7.85 14.01
N LYS A 153 2.22 8.78 13.60
CA LYS A 153 2.43 10.02 14.33
C LYS A 153 1.20 10.91 14.37
N LYS A 154 0.40 10.93 13.30
CA LYS A 154 -0.78 11.80 13.20
C LYS A 154 -2.03 11.22 13.86
N TYR A 155 -2.23 9.91 13.76
CA TYR A 155 -3.46 9.25 14.19
C TYR A 155 -3.24 8.21 15.29
N GLY A 156 -2.01 7.84 15.61
CA GLY A 156 -1.72 6.73 16.51
C GLY A 156 -2.03 5.37 15.88
N ILE A 157 -2.23 4.36 16.73
CA ILE A 157 -2.60 2.99 16.35
C ILE A 157 -3.61 2.42 17.35
N CYS A 158 -4.28 1.32 17.01
CA CYS A 158 -5.17 0.65 17.95
C CYS A 158 -5.14 -0.88 17.79
N PRO A 159 -5.58 -1.65 18.81
CA PRO A 159 -5.80 -3.08 18.67
C PRO A 159 -6.83 -3.40 17.60
N LYS A 160 -6.71 -4.56 16.94
CA LYS A 160 -7.67 -5.03 15.94
C LYS A 160 -9.09 -5.17 16.47
N THR A 161 -9.25 -5.44 17.76
CA THR A 161 -10.56 -5.48 18.43
C THR A 161 -11.25 -4.12 18.48
N ALA A 162 -10.50 -3.00 18.47
CA ALA A 162 -11.06 -1.65 18.46
C ALA A 162 -11.60 -1.24 17.08
N MET A 163 -11.00 -1.76 16.00
CA MET A 163 -11.49 -1.56 14.64
C MET A 163 -11.23 -2.83 13.80
N PRO A 164 -12.19 -3.78 13.75
CA PRO A 164 -12.01 -5.02 13.03
C PRO A 164 -12.02 -4.81 11.51
N GLU A 165 -11.65 -5.84 10.77
CA GLU A 165 -11.77 -5.85 9.31
C GLU A 165 -13.24 -5.82 8.87
N THR A 166 -13.50 -5.18 7.73
CA THR A 166 -14.77 -5.23 7.00
C THR A 166 -14.61 -6.02 5.70
N TYR A 167 -15.72 -6.25 5.00
CA TYR A 167 -15.64 -6.82 3.65
C TYR A 167 -14.74 -5.96 2.73
N GLN A 168 -14.90 -4.64 2.77
CA GLN A 168 -14.19 -3.71 1.88
C GLN A 168 -12.73 -3.52 2.28
N SER A 169 -12.36 -3.60 3.57
CA SER A 169 -10.96 -3.58 3.97
C SER A 169 -10.21 -4.80 3.42
N SER A 170 -10.90 -5.94 3.33
CA SER A 170 -10.37 -7.19 2.76
C SER A 170 -10.53 -7.32 1.22
N HIS A 171 -11.30 -6.45 0.56
CA HIS A 171 -11.60 -6.51 -0.89
C HIS A 171 -11.71 -5.12 -1.52
N THR A 172 -10.59 -4.39 -1.59
CA THR A 172 -10.59 -2.93 -1.82
C THR A 172 -10.88 -2.48 -3.27
N ARG A 173 -10.91 -3.40 -4.24
CA ARG A 173 -10.95 -3.09 -5.68
C ARG A 173 -12.12 -2.17 -6.06
N ALA A 174 -13.33 -2.48 -5.62
CA ALA A 174 -14.53 -1.74 -6.00
C ALA A 174 -14.53 -0.33 -5.40
N MET A 175 -14.25 -0.21 -4.09
CA MET A 175 -14.14 1.07 -3.40
C MET A 175 -13.05 1.96 -4.02
N ASN A 176 -11.85 1.41 -4.27
CA ASN A 176 -10.77 2.15 -4.92
C ASN A 176 -11.18 2.65 -6.32
N GLY A 177 -11.93 1.84 -7.07
CA GLY A 177 -12.48 2.26 -8.37
C GLY A 177 -13.39 3.49 -8.27
N LEU A 178 -14.26 3.55 -7.26
CA LEU A 178 -15.14 4.70 -7.01
C LEU A 178 -14.36 5.94 -6.56
N LEU A 179 -13.42 5.78 -5.61
CA LEU A 179 -12.56 6.87 -5.14
C LEU A 179 -11.78 7.50 -6.30
N ASN A 180 -11.12 6.67 -7.11
CA ASN A 180 -10.35 7.16 -8.27
C ASN A 180 -11.23 7.90 -9.29
N LYS A 181 -12.44 7.42 -9.57
CA LYS A 181 -13.38 8.14 -10.46
C LYS A 181 -13.73 9.51 -9.90
N ARG A 182 -14.06 9.60 -8.61
CA ARG A 182 -14.44 10.86 -7.97
C ARG A 182 -13.30 11.88 -7.90
N LEU A 183 -12.09 11.41 -7.59
CA LEU A 183 -10.89 12.24 -7.50
C LEU A 183 -10.47 12.76 -8.89
N ARG A 184 -10.49 11.91 -9.92
CA ARG A 184 -10.26 12.37 -11.31
C ARG A 184 -11.29 13.39 -11.76
N LYS A 185 -12.57 13.20 -11.38
CA LYS A 185 -13.61 14.19 -11.64
C LYS A 185 -13.27 15.54 -11.00
N PHE A 186 -12.80 15.55 -9.75
CA PHE A 186 -12.33 16.79 -9.12
C PHE A 186 -11.21 17.45 -9.92
N ALA A 187 -10.18 16.70 -10.33
CA ALA A 187 -9.06 17.27 -11.08
C ALA A 187 -9.52 17.90 -12.42
N ALA A 188 -10.43 17.25 -13.12
CA ALA A 188 -11.04 17.78 -14.34
C ALA A 188 -11.89 19.04 -14.09
N ASP A 189 -12.75 19.01 -13.07
CA ASP A 189 -13.58 20.16 -12.70
C ASP A 189 -12.72 21.35 -12.25
N ALA A 190 -11.68 21.11 -11.45
CA ALA A 190 -10.78 22.13 -10.94
C ALA A 190 -10.05 22.85 -12.08
N LYS A 191 -9.51 22.10 -13.05
CA LYS A 191 -8.88 22.66 -14.25
C LYS A 191 -9.85 23.45 -15.12
N ARG A 192 -11.07 22.92 -15.34
CA ARG A 192 -12.12 23.63 -16.09
C ARG A 192 -12.50 24.94 -15.40
N MET A 193 -12.78 24.91 -14.09
CA MET A 193 -13.10 26.09 -13.29
C MET A 193 -11.98 27.13 -13.37
N HIS A 194 -10.73 26.69 -13.27
CA HIS A 194 -9.57 27.56 -13.39
C HIS A 194 -9.47 28.23 -14.77
N ALA A 195 -9.65 27.46 -15.85
CA ALA A 195 -9.67 27.99 -17.22
C ALA A 195 -10.84 28.96 -17.48
N GLU A 196 -11.97 28.78 -16.80
CA GLU A 196 -13.14 29.68 -16.82
C GLU A 196 -12.94 30.95 -15.95
N GLY A 197 -11.79 31.11 -15.29
CA GLY A 197 -11.47 32.28 -14.46
C GLY A 197 -12.04 32.22 -13.04
N ALA A 198 -12.43 31.04 -12.55
CA ALA A 198 -12.89 30.89 -11.17
C ALA A 198 -11.75 31.18 -10.18
N LYS A 199 -12.09 31.88 -9.08
CA LYS A 199 -11.13 32.12 -7.99
C LYS A 199 -10.74 30.81 -7.31
N LEU A 200 -9.49 30.69 -6.85
CA LEU A 200 -9.00 29.53 -6.10
C LEU A 200 -9.88 29.16 -4.89
N THR A 201 -10.51 30.16 -4.25
CA THR A 201 -11.45 29.93 -3.13
C THR A 201 -12.68 29.13 -3.55
N ALA A 202 -13.17 29.29 -4.78
CA ALA A 202 -14.27 28.49 -5.32
C ALA A 202 -13.82 27.05 -5.62
N ILE A 203 -12.62 26.88 -6.18
CA ILE A 203 -12.04 25.55 -6.47
C ILE A 203 -11.79 24.77 -5.16
N ARG A 204 -11.29 25.45 -4.11
CA ARG A 204 -11.12 24.83 -2.79
C ARG A 204 -12.44 24.39 -2.15
N LYS A 205 -13.57 25.06 -2.40
CA LYS A 205 -14.88 24.55 -1.96
C LYS A 205 -15.27 23.24 -2.64
N GLU A 206 -14.93 23.08 -3.92
CA GLU A 206 -15.16 21.79 -4.62
C GLU A 206 -14.21 20.70 -4.09
N LYS A 207 -13.01 21.06 -3.64
CA LYS A 207 -12.09 20.15 -2.93
C LYS A 207 -12.74 19.64 -1.65
N ASP A 208 -13.27 20.54 -0.82
CA ASP A 208 -13.89 20.17 0.46
C ASP A 208 -15.09 19.25 0.26
N LYS A 209 -15.88 19.48 -0.80
CA LYS A 209 -16.96 18.60 -1.21
C LYS A 209 -16.45 17.21 -1.60
N ALA A 210 -15.42 17.14 -2.45
CA ALA A 210 -14.81 15.87 -2.85
C ALA A 210 -14.27 15.10 -1.64
N LEU A 211 -13.58 15.77 -0.72
CA LEU A 211 -13.04 15.16 0.49
C LEU A 211 -14.13 14.67 1.44
N LYS A 212 -15.24 15.42 1.58
CA LYS A 212 -16.42 14.98 2.35
C LYS A 212 -17.04 13.71 1.77
N GLU A 213 -17.16 13.63 0.45
CA GLU A 213 -17.71 12.45 -0.23
C GLU A 213 -16.77 11.24 -0.10
N VAL A 214 -15.45 11.46 -0.18
CA VAL A 214 -14.44 10.43 0.10
C VAL A 214 -14.57 9.94 1.54
N TYR A 215 -14.58 10.84 2.54
CA TYR A 215 -14.73 10.48 3.95
C TYR A 215 -16.01 9.67 4.21
N SER A 216 -17.13 10.10 3.63
CA SER A 216 -18.42 9.39 3.75
C SER A 216 -18.33 7.97 3.18
N LEU A 217 -17.75 7.81 1.99
CA LEU A 217 -17.60 6.49 1.35
C LEU A 217 -16.69 5.56 2.16
N ILE A 218 -15.53 6.05 2.61
CA ILE A 218 -14.60 5.21 3.39
C ILE A 218 -15.18 4.87 4.76
N CYS A 219 -15.97 5.74 5.40
CA CYS A 219 -16.70 5.39 6.62
C CYS A 219 -17.72 4.27 6.35
N SER A 220 -18.47 4.33 5.24
CA SER A 220 -19.39 3.26 4.86
C SER A 220 -18.69 1.93 4.53
N CYS A 221 -17.44 1.99 4.07
CA CYS A 221 -16.69 0.80 3.68
C CYS A 221 -15.91 0.17 4.84
N PHE A 222 -15.24 0.99 5.65
CA PHE A 222 -14.31 0.53 6.70
C PHE A 222 -14.87 0.66 8.12
N GLY A 223 -16.00 1.35 8.29
CA GLY A 223 -16.48 1.77 9.60
C GLY A 223 -15.92 3.13 10.02
N VAL A 224 -16.44 3.68 11.10
CA VAL A 224 -15.98 4.94 11.68
C VAL A 224 -14.81 4.65 12.63
N PRO A 225 -13.64 5.29 12.46
CA PRO A 225 -12.50 5.05 13.33
C PRO A 225 -12.80 5.37 14.81
N PRO A 226 -12.44 4.50 15.76
CA PRO A 226 -12.66 4.72 17.17
C PRO A 226 -11.84 5.92 17.67
N GLN A 227 -12.47 6.77 18.48
CA GLN A 227 -11.77 7.86 19.19
C GLN A 227 -11.20 7.39 20.53
N LYS A 228 -11.86 6.40 21.14
CA LYS A 228 -11.45 5.74 22.38
C LYS A 228 -11.81 4.26 22.32
N PHE A 229 -11.06 3.43 23.02
CA PHE A 229 -11.33 1.99 23.14
C PHE A 229 -10.80 1.45 24.47
N THR A 230 -11.19 0.22 24.79
CA THR A 230 -10.58 -0.56 25.87
C THR A 230 -9.46 -1.42 25.28
N PHE A 231 -8.25 -1.29 25.81
CA PHE A 231 -7.17 -2.23 25.54
C PHE A 231 -7.18 -3.30 26.63
N GLU A 232 -7.60 -4.51 26.27
CA GLU A 232 -7.73 -5.63 27.20
C GLU A 232 -7.08 -6.91 26.66
N PHE A 233 -6.52 -7.71 27.56
CA PHE A 233 -5.85 -8.96 27.24
C PHE A 233 -5.67 -9.83 28.49
N TYR A 234 -5.43 -11.12 28.29
CA TYR A 234 -4.85 -11.99 29.31
C TYR A 234 -3.34 -12.04 29.13
N ASP A 235 -2.60 -12.01 30.23
CA ASP A 235 -1.17 -12.27 30.18
C ASP A 235 -0.87 -13.78 30.25
N LYS A 236 0.41 -14.15 30.09
CA LYS A 236 0.89 -15.54 30.14
C LYS A 236 0.68 -16.26 31.49
N LYS A 237 0.25 -15.55 32.54
CA LYS A 237 -0.15 -16.15 33.83
C LYS A 237 -1.67 -16.33 33.94
N GLY A 238 -2.42 -15.91 32.92
CA GLY A 238 -3.88 -15.92 32.93
C GLY A 238 -4.49 -14.74 33.67
N GLU A 239 -3.71 -13.70 34.02
CA GLU A 239 -4.25 -12.49 34.66
C GLU A 239 -4.90 -11.59 33.59
N TYR A 240 -6.12 -11.10 33.87
CA TYR A 240 -6.83 -10.16 33.01
C TYR A 240 -6.35 -8.73 33.25
N HIS A 241 -6.01 -8.04 32.16
CA HIS A 241 -5.62 -6.63 32.16
C HIS A 241 -6.59 -5.84 31.28
N ALA A 242 -6.99 -4.66 31.73
CA ALA A 242 -7.83 -3.76 30.95
C ALA A 242 -7.50 -2.28 31.21
N PHE A 243 -7.27 -1.55 30.13
CA PHE A 243 -7.06 -0.11 30.13
C PHE A 243 -8.20 0.54 29.35
N ARG A 244 -9.04 1.32 30.04
CA ARG A 244 -10.26 1.92 29.48
C ARG A 244 -10.00 3.32 28.94
N ASP A 245 -10.87 3.75 28.03
CA ASP A 245 -10.90 5.11 27.47
C ASP A 245 -9.59 5.55 26.79
N VAL A 246 -8.82 4.58 26.30
CA VAL A 246 -7.53 4.81 25.63
C VAL A 246 -7.78 5.35 24.23
N THR A 247 -7.18 6.48 23.90
CA THR A 247 -7.16 7.01 22.53
C THR A 247 -6.09 6.31 21.68
N PRO A 248 -6.23 6.28 20.34
CA PRO A 248 -5.18 5.74 19.46
C PRO A 248 -3.80 6.37 19.65
N GLN A 249 -3.73 7.67 19.94
CA GLN A 249 -2.48 8.38 20.20
C GLN A 249 -1.85 7.96 21.53
N GLU A 250 -2.63 7.95 22.62
CA GLU A 250 -2.14 7.44 23.91
C GLU A 250 -1.70 5.98 23.79
N PHE A 251 -2.39 5.17 22.96
CA PHE A 251 -1.99 3.80 22.71
C PHE A 251 -0.60 3.69 22.06
N TYR A 252 -0.33 4.53 21.05
CA TYR A 252 0.99 4.64 20.43
C TYR A 252 2.05 5.13 21.43
N GLU A 253 1.82 6.26 22.10
CA GLU A 253 2.80 6.91 22.96
C GLU A 253 3.13 6.09 24.23
N LYS A 254 2.11 5.51 24.88
CA LYS A 254 2.29 4.83 26.18
C LYS A 254 2.50 3.33 26.05
N TYR A 255 1.71 2.68 25.19
CA TYR A 255 1.65 1.22 25.14
C TYR A 255 2.69 0.64 24.19
N LEU A 256 2.79 1.18 22.96
CA LEU A 256 3.92 0.85 22.10
C LEU A 256 5.21 1.52 22.63
N ASN A 257 5.22 2.86 22.75
CA ASN A 257 6.37 3.66 23.20
C ASN A 257 7.66 3.36 22.43
N VAL A 258 7.59 3.54 21.11
CA VAL A 258 8.72 3.39 20.17
C VAL A 258 8.79 4.66 19.35
N ASP A 259 9.98 5.25 19.22
CA ASP A 259 10.19 6.33 18.27
C ASP A 259 10.38 5.75 16.87
N LEU A 260 9.46 6.07 15.97
CA LEU A 260 9.53 5.58 14.59
C LEU A 260 10.54 6.35 13.74
N ASP A 261 11.08 7.49 14.22
CA ASP A 261 12.18 8.20 13.55
C ASP A 261 13.54 7.52 13.72
N ASP A 262 13.66 6.57 14.66
CA ASP A 262 14.86 5.75 14.82
C ASP A 262 15.09 4.76 13.66
N TYR A 263 14.14 4.67 12.72
CA TYR A 263 14.18 3.75 11.59
C TYR A 263 14.39 4.49 10.27
N VAL A 264 15.22 3.90 9.39
CA VAL A 264 15.53 4.45 8.06
C VAL A 264 15.22 3.43 6.97
N GLY A 265 14.57 3.89 5.89
CA GLY A 265 14.35 3.08 4.69
C GLY A 265 15.64 2.95 3.87
N ILE A 266 16.13 1.73 3.69
CA ILE A 266 17.31 1.43 2.87
C ILE A 266 16.84 0.73 1.58
N ILE A 267 17.36 1.17 0.43
CA ILE A 267 17.07 0.55 -0.86
C ILE A 267 18.35 0.04 -1.53
N ASN A 268 18.20 -0.95 -2.42
CA ASN A 268 19.24 -1.34 -3.36
C ASN A 268 18.69 -1.16 -4.78
N GLY A 269 18.97 0.00 -5.38
CA GLY A 269 18.61 0.32 -6.76
C GLY A 269 19.86 0.55 -7.60
N PRO A 270 20.54 -0.49 -8.11
CA PRO A 270 21.86 -0.40 -8.75
C PRO A 270 21.75 0.13 -10.20
N THR A 271 21.10 1.28 -10.38
CA THR A 271 20.98 1.97 -11.66
C THR A 271 21.97 3.13 -11.72
N LYS A 272 22.41 3.50 -12.93
CA LYS A 272 23.43 4.55 -13.12
C LYS A 272 23.08 5.89 -12.48
N ASP A 273 21.79 6.23 -12.40
CA ASP A 273 21.25 7.45 -11.81
C ASP A 273 21.12 7.41 -10.28
N LYS A 274 21.38 6.26 -9.64
CA LYS A 274 21.26 6.07 -8.18
C LYS A 274 22.58 5.58 -7.54
N PRO A 275 23.63 6.41 -7.51
CA PRO A 275 24.84 6.08 -6.76
C PRO A 275 24.52 5.78 -5.28
N PHE A 276 25.20 4.78 -4.71
CA PHE A 276 25.02 4.39 -3.30
C PHE A 276 25.39 5.52 -2.32
N HIS A 277 24.88 5.42 -1.09
CA HIS A 277 25.10 6.37 0.00
C HIS A 277 24.59 7.78 -0.29
N LYS A 278 23.41 7.87 -0.92
CA LYS A 278 22.73 9.12 -1.23
C LYS A 278 21.27 8.99 -0.84
N MET A 279 20.67 10.10 -0.43
CA MET A 279 19.25 10.15 -0.13
C MET A 279 18.45 10.43 -1.40
N TYR A 280 17.37 9.68 -1.58
CA TYR A 280 16.43 9.84 -2.68
C TYR A 280 15.02 10.05 -2.15
N THR A 281 14.25 10.83 -2.90
CA THR A 281 12.81 10.96 -2.73
C THR A 281 12.13 10.87 -4.10
N VAL A 282 10.81 10.71 -4.11
CA VAL A 282 10.02 10.60 -5.34
C VAL A 282 8.94 11.67 -5.32
N LYS A 283 8.94 12.54 -6.34
CA LYS A 283 7.93 13.61 -6.48
C LYS A 283 6.52 13.01 -6.47
N TYR A 284 5.64 13.58 -5.65
CA TYR A 284 4.26 13.14 -5.46
C TYR A 284 4.06 11.68 -4.97
N LEU A 285 5.10 11.07 -4.41
CA LEU A 285 4.94 9.86 -3.61
C LEU A 285 4.74 10.25 -2.14
N GLY A 286 3.53 10.07 -1.62
CA GLY A 286 3.19 10.43 -0.24
C GLY A 286 1.71 10.16 0.09
N ASN A 287 1.33 10.41 1.33
CA ASN A 287 -0.06 10.34 1.79
C ASN A 287 -0.43 11.54 2.67
N VAL A 288 0.31 11.84 3.73
CA VAL A 288 0.02 12.95 4.64
C VAL A 288 0.74 14.20 4.10
N VAL A 289 0.00 15.25 3.76
CA VAL A 289 0.54 16.48 3.12
C VAL A 289 1.63 17.15 3.96
N ASP A 290 1.43 17.16 5.27
CA ASP A 290 2.35 17.70 6.28
C ASP A 290 3.18 16.61 6.99
N GLY A 291 3.23 15.41 6.42
CA GLY A 291 3.96 14.27 6.97
C GLY A 291 5.43 14.24 6.59
N ASN A 292 6.10 13.16 6.97
CA ASN A 292 7.48 12.91 6.59
C ASN A 292 7.57 12.72 5.06
N PRO A 293 8.53 13.39 4.38
CA PRO A 293 8.81 13.08 2.99
C PRO A 293 9.34 11.65 2.88
N ILE A 294 9.04 10.98 1.77
CA ILE A 294 9.62 9.67 1.50
C ILE A 294 11.12 9.81 1.35
N SER A 295 11.85 8.97 2.07
CA SER A 295 13.30 9.01 2.13
C SER A 295 13.86 7.61 1.94
N PHE A 296 14.72 7.45 0.94
CA PHE A 296 15.45 6.22 0.67
C PHE A 296 16.94 6.48 0.75
N LEU A 297 17.65 5.70 1.59
CA LEU A 297 19.11 5.64 1.64
C LEU A 297 19.67 4.56 0.70
#